data_AF-A0A7S0T4C5-F1
#
_entry.id   AF-A0A7S0T4C5-F1
#
_cell.length_a   1.000
_cell.length_b   1.000
_cell.length_c   1.000
_cell.angle_alpha   90.00
_cell.angle_beta   90.00
_cell.angle_gamma   90.00
#
_symmetry.space_group_name_H-M   'P 1'
#
loop_
_entity.id
_entity.type
_entity.pdbx_description
1 polymer ?
#
loop_
_entity_poly.entity_id
_entity_poly.type
_entity_poly.pdbx_seq_one_letter_code
_entity_poly.pdbx_strand_id
1 'polypeptide(L)'
;KGLAPKKRRVASRSQDFDEFVVVHPGGTDRAFECRACGAGFHQRIHLQDHIRAVHFKLKQFVCDICDKSFSTASNMRQHKLLAHSDSRPYGCEQCSAKFKLATKLRRHMRSAHPALLLTQEHQS
;
A
#
# COMPACT_ATOMS: atom_id res chain seq x y z
N LYS A 1 24.17 2.36 19.51
CA LYS A 1 23.23 3.45 19.89
C LYS A 1 22.38 3.81 18.67
N GLY A 2 21.29 3.09 18.42
CA GLY A 2 20.38 3.38 17.30
C GLY A 2 19.09 3.96 17.86
N LEU A 3 18.91 5.27 17.74
CA LEU A 3 17.65 5.92 18.09
C LEU A 3 16.59 5.42 17.11
N ALA A 4 15.67 4.58 17.59
CA ALA A 4 14.45 4.28 16.87
C ALA A 4 13.73 5.63 16.59
N PRO A 5 13.37 5.96 15.34
CA PRO A 5 12.67 7.20 15.05
C PRO A 5 11.35 7.18 15.81
N LYS A 6 11.25 8.08 16.79
CA LYS A 6 10.05 8.28 17.60
C LYS A 6 8.92 8.59 16.64
N LYS A 7 8.00 7.64 16.48
CA LYS A 7 6.74 7.83 15.79
C LYS A 7 6.04 8.99 16.49
N ARG A 8 6.18 10.21 15.98
CA ARG A 8 5.28 11.31 16.33
C ARG A 8 3.94 10.97 15.68
N ARG A 9 3.22 10.05 16.32
CA ARG A 9 1.78 9.88 16.16
C ARG A 9 1.24 11.20 16.70
N VAL A 10 0.94 12.16 15.82
CA VAL A 10 0.18 13.33 16.22
C VAL A 10 -1.11 12.75 16.81
N ALA A 11 -1.28 12.95 18.12
CA ALA A 11 -2.47 12.53 18.83
C ALA A 11 -3.63 13.37 18.31
N SER A 12 -4.36 12.83 17.34
CA SER A 12 -5.54 13.48 16.78
C SER A 12 -6.63 12.43 16.68
N ARG A 13 -7.48 12.41 17.72
CA ARG A 13 -8.85 11.92 17.77
C ARG A 13 -9.14 10.74 16.84
N SER A 14 -9.26 9.54 17.39
CA SER A 14 -9.86 8.39 16.69
C SER A 14 -11.25 8.80 16.19
N GLN A 15 -11.33 9.38 15.00
CA GLN A 15 -12.60 9.60 14.33
C GLN A 15 -13.03 8.22 13.86
N ASP A 16 -13.97 7.67 14.61
CA ASP A 16 -14.56 6.38 14.34
C ASP A 16 -15.43 6.53 13.09
N PHE A 17 -14.95 6.02 11.96
CA PHE A 17 -15.68 6.06 10.68
C PHE A 17 -16.61 4.86 10.51
N ASP A 18 -16.92 4.16 11.60
CA ASP A 18 -17.69 2.92 11.62
C ASP A 18 -19.11 3.12 11.08
N GLU A 19 -19.67 4.31 11.27
CA GLU A 19 -20.97 4.70 10.69
C GLU A 19 -21.00 4.60 9.16
N PHE A 20 -19.86 4.78 8.50
CA PHE A 20 -19.75 4.68 7.05
C PHE A 20 -19.48 3.25 6.57
N VAL A 21 -19.38 2.28 7.48
CA VAL A 21 -19.07 0.89 7.17
C VAL A 21 -20.32 0.04 7.21
N VAL A 22 -20.64 -0.58 6.07
CA VAL A 22 -21.60 -1.68 5.99
C VAL A 22 -20.82 -2.98 5.87
N VAL A 23 -21.19 -3.99 6.68
CA VAL A 23 -20.57 -5.31 6.65
C VAL A 23 -21.59 -6.31 6.11
N HIS A 24 -21.21 -7.06 5.09
CA HIS A 24 -22.04 -8.08 4.46
C HIS A 24 -21.62 -9.48 4.95
N PRO A 25 -22.40 -10.13 5.84
CA PRO A 25 -22.07 -11.45 6.40
C PRO A 25 -22.38 -12.54 5.37
N GLY A 26 -21.43 -12.85 4.48
CA GLY A 26 -21.65 -13.87 3.44
C GLY A 26 -20.43 -14.31 2.64
N GLY A 27 -19.21 -14.01 3.10
CA GLY A 27 -17.98 -14.41 2.40
C GLY A 27 -17.84 -13.84 0.98
N THR A 28 -18.55 -12.74 0.69
CA THR A 28 -18.44 -12.09 -0.62
C THR A 28 -17.05 -11.48 -0.79
N ASP A 29 -16.62 -11.40 -2.04
CA ASP A 29 -15.38 -10.73 -2.43
C ASP A 29 -15.31 -9.29 -1.88
N ARG A 30 -16.44 -8.65 -1.54
CA ARG A 30 -16.46 -7.28 -0.99
C ARG A 30 -17.29 -7.18 0.28
N ALA A 31 -16.83 -7.87 1.33
CA ALA A 31 -17.52 -7.91 2.63
C ALA A 31 -17.67 -6.56 3.35
N PHE A 32 -16.92 -5.53 2.97
CA PHE A 32 -16.97 -4.20 3.57
C PHE A 32 -17.34 -3.13 2.54
N GLU A 33 -18.41 -2.39 2.77
CA GLU A 33 -18.92 -1.40 1.84
C GLU A 33 -19.00 0.00 2.47
N CYS A 34 -18.68 1.02 1.66
CA CYS A 34 -18.84 2.42 2.04
C CYS A 34 -20.30 2.85 1.91
N ARG A 35 -20.96 3.17 3.02
CA ARG A 35 -22.34 3.68 3.04
C ARG A 35 -22.51 4.96 2.21
N ALA A 36 -21.49 5.83 2.16
CA ALA A 36 -21.59 7.12 1.49
C ALA A 36 -21.53 7.03 -0.05
N CYS A 37 -20.96 5.97 -0.62
CA CYS A 37 -20.78 5.87 -2.08
C CYS A 37 -20.94 4.47 -2.67
N GLY A 38 -21.26 3.45 -1.86
CA GLY A 38 -21.42 2.05 -2.28
C GLY A 38 -20.12 1.35 -2.66
N ALA A 39 -18.94 1.96 -2.44
CA ALA A 39 -17.67 1.34 -2.78
C ALA A 39 -17.39 0.11 -1.89
N GLY A 40 -17.25 -1.06 -2.51
CA GLY A 40 -16.97 -2.32 -1.82
C GLY A 40 -15.49 -2.69 -1.75
N PHE A 41 -15.08 -3.28 -0.63
CA PHE A 41 -13.71 -3.65 -0.27
C PHE A 41 -13.68 -5.02 0.42
N HIS A 42 -12.60 -5.76 0.19
CA HIS A 42 -12.37 -7.07 0.82
C HIS A 42 -11.94 -6.94 2.29
N GLN A 43 -11.35 -5.80 2.68
CA GLN A 43 -10.80 -5.59 4.02
C GLN A 43 -11.28 -4.27 4.62
N ARG A 44 -11.65 -4.31 5.90
CA ARG A 44 -12.11 -3.15 6.68
C ARG A 44 -11.12 -1.98 6.66
N ILE A 45 -9.82 -2.27 6.75
CA ILE A 45 -8.78 -1.24 6.78
C ILE A 45 -8.73 -0.42 5.47
N HIS A 46 -8.96 -1.07 4.32
CA HIS A 46 -8.98 -0.39 3.02
C HIS A 46 -10.21 0.51 2.87
N LEU A 47 -11.37 0.06 3.38
CA LEU A 47 -12.57 0.89 3.44
C LEU A 47 -12.34 2.12 4.34
N GLN A 48 -11.76 1.96 5.53
CA GLN A 48 -11.46 3.11 6.39
C GLN A 48 -10.46 4.08 5.75
N ASP A 49 -9.42 3.58 5.09
CA ASP A 49 -8.46 4.41 4.36
C ASP A 49 -9.16 5.15 3.20
N HIS A 50 -10.09 4.50 2.50
CA HIS A 50 -10.94 5.11 1.49
C HIS A 50 -11.78 6.25 2.08
N ILE A 51 -12.50 6.01 3.18
CA ILE A 51 -13.35 7.02 3.81
C ILE A 51 -12.51 8.25 4.19
N ARG A 52 -11.38 8.03 4.86
CA ARG A 52 -10.44 9.10 5.23
C ARG A 52 -9.96 9.88 4.01
N ALA A 53 -9.54 9.21 2.94
CA ALA A 53 -8.94 9.86 1.77
C ALA A 53 -9.96 10.55 0.85
N VAL A 54 -11.12 9.93 0.66
CA VAL A 54 -12.09 10.31 -0.37
C VAL A 54 -13.15 11.26 0.17
N HIS A 55 -13.70 10.96 1.35
CA HIS A 55 -14.79 11.75 1.93
C HIS A 55 -14.27 12.87 2.84
N PHE A 56 -13.24 12.60 3.64
CA PHE A 56 -12.72 13.58 4.61
C PHE A 56 -11.42 14.25 4.17
N LYS A 57 -10.83 13.84 3.05
CA LYS A 57 -9.53 14.32 2.52
C LYS A 57 -8.40 14.33 3.56
N LEU A 58 -8.47 13.44 4.54
CA LEU A 58 -7.47 13.33 5.61
C LEU A 58 -6.21 12.69 5.07
N LYS A 59 -5.11 13.44 5.09
CA LYS A 59 -3.76 12.96 4.77
C LYS A 59 -2.93 12.90 6.04
N GLN A 60 -3.02 11.76 6.72
CA GLN A 60 -2.49 11.59 8.08
C GLN A 60 -1.00 11.24 8.13
N PHE A 61 -0.41 10.82 7.01
CA PHE A 61 0.97 10.34 6.96
C PHE A 61 1.83 11.35 6.22
N VAL A 62 2.59 12.14 6.97
CA VAL A 62 3.49 13.17 6.43
C VAL A 62 4.89 12.60 6.28
N CYS A 63 5.53 12.88 5.14
CA CYS A 63 6.94 12.59 4.93
C CYS A 63 7.78 13.55 5.76
N ASP A 64 8.66 13.02 6.58
CA ASP A 64 9.58 13.76 7.45
C ASP A 64 10.73 14.45 6.71
N ILE A 65 10.83 14.27 5.38
CA ILE A 65 11.92 14.80 4.55
C ILE A 65 11.44 15.94 3.63
N CYS A 66 10.21 15.86 3.10
CA CYS A 66 9.69 16.83 2.15
C CYS A 66 8.26 17.32 2.44
N ASP A 67 7.74 17.02 3.64
CA ASP A 67 6.40 17.40 4.11
C ASP A 67 5.21 16.96 3.24
N LYS A 68 5.45 16.12 2.22
CA LYS A 68 4.36 15.53 1.43
C LYS A 68 3.49 14.63 2.30
N SER A 69 2.18 14.79 2.19
CA SER A 69 1.19 14.05 2.95
C SER A 69 0.49 12.97 2.12
N PHE A 70 0.23 11.83 2.76
CA PHE A 70 -0.35 10.63 2.18
C PHE A 70 -1.55 10.16 3.01
N SER A 71 -2.50 9.52 2.35
CA SER A 71 -3.68 8.93 2.99
C SER A 71 -3.38 7.63 3.74
N THR A 72 -2.33 6.90 3.36
CA THR A 72 -1.95 5.61 3.98
C THR A 72 -0.46 5.55 4.35
N ALA A 73 -0.15 4.80 5.41
CA ALA A 73 1.22 4.61 5.87
C ALA A 73 2.09 3.90 4.83
N SER A 74 1.51 2.94 4.11
CA SER A 74 2.21 2.18 3.07
C SER A 74 2.61 3.07 1.89
N ASN A 75 1.75 3.99 1.47
CA ASN A 75 2.07 4.95 0.40
C ASN A 75 3.18 5.91 0.82
N MET A 76 3.16 6.41 2.07
CA MET A 76 4.23 7.27 2.59
C MET A 76 5.58 6.52 2.66
N ARG A 77 5.58 5.27 3.17
CA ARG A 77 6.80 4.43 3.21
C ARG A 77 7.36 4.16 1.83
N GLN A 78 6.49 3.81 0.87
CA GLN A 78 6.89 3.60 -0.51
C GLN A 78 7.46 4.89 -1.13
N HIS A 79 6.82 6.05 -0.88
CA HIS A 79 7.34 7.33 -1.32
C HIS A 79 8.74 7.59 -0.76
N LYS A 80 8.97 7.36 0.54
CA LYS A 80 10.29 7.54 1.16
C LYS A 80 11.35 6.67 0.50
N LEU A 81 11.03 5.40 0.22
CA LEU A 81 11.93 4.49 -0.51
C LEU A 81 12.21 4.97 -1.94
N LEU A 82 11.19 5.47 -2.65
CA LEU A 82 11.33 5.85 -4.06
C LEU A 82 12.06 7.18 -4.26
N ALA A 83 11.74 8.19 -3.44
CA ALA A 83 12.15 9.58 -3.62
C ALA A 83 13.33 10.01 -2.74
N HIS A 84 13.56 9.33 -1.60
CA HIS A 84 14.54 9.75 -0.60
C HIS A 84 15.56 8.67 -0.24
N SER A 85 15.58 7.56 -0.98
CA SER A 85 16.55 6.49 -0.80
C SER A 85 17.01 5.94 -2.13
N ASP A 86 18.27 5.55 -2.24
CA ASP A 86 18.80 4.84 -3.40
C ASP A 86 18.77 3.31 -3.24
N SER A 87 18.17 2.81 -2.16
CA SER A 87 18.04 1.38 -1.92
C SER A 87 17.21 0.70 -3.03
N ARG A 88 17.79 -0.37 -3.60
CA ARG A 88 17.16 -1.23 -4.61
C ARG A 88 17.22 -2.68 -4.13
N PRO A 89 16.37 -3.06 -3.17
CA PRO A 89 16.47 -4.37 -2.52
C PRO A 89 16.03 -5.53 -3.43
N TYR A 90 15.36 -5.25 -4.55
CA TYR A 90 14.84 -6.28 -5.45
C TYR A 90 15.75 -6.43 -6.67
N GLY A 91 16.63 -7.44 -6.65
CA GLY A 91 17.48 -7.79 -7.78
C GLY A 91 16.79 -8.76 -8.74
N CYS A 92 17.10 -8.65 -10.03
CA CYS A 92 16.87 -9.73 -10.98
C CYS A 92 17.95 -10.79 -10.81
N GLU A 93 17.58 -12.07 -10.83
CA GLU A 93 18.55 -13.18 -10.73
C GLU A 93 19.18 -13.51 -12.08
N GLN A 94 18.61 -13.00 -13.17
CA GLN A 94 18.95 -13.35 -14.54
C GLN A 94 19.76 -12.26 -15.25
N CYS A 95 19.83 -11.08 -14.65
CA CYS A 95 20.68 -9.98 -15.08
C CYS A 95 21.00 -9.06 -13.89
N SER A 96 21.92 -8.12 -14.07
CA SER A 96 22.34 -7.20 -12.99
C SER A 96 21.32 -6.10 -12.64
N ALA A 97 20.10 -6.13 -13.20
CA ALA A 97 19.09 -5.11 -12.96
C ALA A 97 18.56 -5.16 -11.51
N LYS A 98 18.49 -3.99 -10.86
CA LYS A 98 17.96 -3.83 -9.50
C LYS A 98 16.85 -2.78 -9.43
N PHE A 99 15.81 -3.08 -8.67
CA PHE A 99 14.59 -2.30 -8.57
C PHE A 99 14.29 -1.90 -7.12
N LYS A 100 13.67 -0.72 -6.97
CA LYS A 100 13.19 -0.23 -5.67
C LYS A 100 11.91 -0.94 -5.19
N LEU A 101 11.15 -1.58 -6.09
CA LEU A 101 9.88 -2.26 -5.76
C LEU A 101 9.76 -3.65 -6.38
N ALA A 102 9.17 -4.60 -5.66
CA ALA A 102 8.87 -5.94 -6.14
C ALA A 102 7.95 -5.95 -7.38
N THR A 103 6.97 -5.04 -7.44
CA THR A 103 6.09 -4.88 -8.62
C THR A 103 6.87 -4.51 -9.89
N LYS A 104 7.93 -3.71 -9.76
CA LYS A 104 8.79 -3.32 -10.87
C LYS A 104 9.66 -4.48 -11.33
N LEU A 105 10.22 -5.26 -10.39
CA LEU A 105 10.93 -6.51 -10.71
C LEU A 105 10.01 -7.51 -11.42
N ARG A 106 8.79 -7.78 -10.90
CA ARG A 106 7.84 -8.70 -11.56
C ARG A 106 7.50 -8.27 -12.98
N ARG A 107 7.31 -6.97 -13.20
CA ARG A 107 7.07 -6.43 -14.54
C ARG A 107 8.29 -6.63 -15.45
N HIS A 108 9.50 -6.38 -14.93
CA HIS A 108 10.75 -6.65 -15.63
C HIS A 108 10.87 -8.12 -16.02
N MET A 109 10.61 -9.06 -15.11
CA MET A 109 10.66 -10.50 -15.40
C MET A 109 9.70 -10.87 -16.54
N ARG A 110 8.48 -10.32 -16.53
CA ARG A 110 7.50 -10.57 -17.61
C ARG A 110 7.92 -10.04 -18.97
N SER A 111 8.63 -8.92 -19.03
CA SER A 111 9.01 -8.28 -20.30
C SER A 111 10.39 -8.67 -20.81
N ALA A 112 11.36 -8.83 -19.91
CA ALA A 112 12.77 -9.05 -20.25
C ALA A 112 13.20 -10.51 -20.11
N HIS A 113 12.47 -11.31 -19.33
CA HIS A 113 12.74 -12.74 -19.13
C HIS A 113 11.46 -13.61 -19.24
N PRO A 114 10.65 -13.44 -20.32
CA PRO A 114 9.36 -14.13 -20.43
C PRO A 114 9.47 -15.65 -20.43
N ALA A 115 10.57 -16.20 -20.97
CA ALA A 115 10.82 -17.64 -21.05
C ALA A 115 10.98 -18.32 -19.67
N LEU A 116 11.27 -17.57 -18.61
CA LEU A 116 11.50 -18.11 -17.27
C LEU A 116 10.24 -18.12 -16.39
N LEU A 117 9.13 -17.56 -16.88
CA LEU A 117 7.84 -17.60 -16.19
C LEU A 117 6.96 -18.77 -16.63
N LEU A 118 7.36 -19.51 -17.68
CA LEU A 118 6.63 -20.66 -18.21
C LEU A 118 6.87 -21.97 -17.43
N THR A 119 7.76 -21.95 -16.42
CA THR A 119 8.11 -23.14 -15.62
C THR A 119 7.30 -23.30 -14.34
N GLN A 120 6.36 -22.40 -14.04
CA GLN A 120 5.51 -22.49 -12.83
C GLN A 120 4.08 -23.00 -13.08
N GLU A 121 3.71 -23.31 -14.33
CA GLU A 121 2.32 -23.65 -14.70
C GLU A 121 2.08 -25.18 -14.87
N HIS A 122 3.05 -26.05 -14.59
CA HIS A 122 2.94 -27.51 -14.80
C HIS A 122 2.84 -28.35 -13.52
N GLN A 123 2.45 -27.77 -12.38
CA GLN A 123 2.13 -28.55 -11.18
C GLN A 123 0.88 -28.00 -10.51
N SER A 124 -0.28 -28.39 -11.03
CA SER A 124 -1.56 -28.45 -10.35
C SER A 124 -2.38 -29.57 -10.97
#